data_AF-A0A4Q3DYB7-F1
#
_entry.id   AF-A0A4Q3DYB7-F1
#
_cell.length_a   1.000
_cell.length_b   1.000
_cell.length_c   1.000
_cell.angle_alpha   90.00
_cell.angle_beta   90.00
_cell.angle_gamma   90.00
#
_symmetry.space_group_name_H-M   'P 1'
#
loop_
_entity.id
_entity.type
_entity.pdbx_description
1 polymer ?
#
loop_
_entity_poly.entity_id
_entity_poly.type
_entity_poly.pdbx_seq_one_letter_code
_entity_poly.pdbx_strand_id
1 'polypeptide(L)'
;MKKIFLFLIILPLYLFGQSGDQNYIKTSDYKKASTTTTINPATDLTINITYFDGLGRPIQKIAVAQSGTGTDIITPIVYDIFGRQVSDYLPYASSGTTMQYVDNSTLVGSIGTFYTNKFGTAEGQYPFAEKRLEYSPIGRTLEQGAPGTVWVVLPTSDTDHTMKFGYELNSGTGVERVKLFRATAAWNTTNEVYTETLVNAAGTTYYPANQLYKNVTKDENWVSGKDGTTEDYKNQEGQLLLKRKFESGTALDTYYVYDQFGNLAFVLPPMATGSIS
;
A
#
# COMPACT_ATOMS: atom_id res chain seq x y z
N MET A 1 33.37 -71.42 -18.96
CA MET A 1 32.39 -70.35 -19.30
C MET A 1 32.31 -69.40 -18.11
N LYS A 2 32.91 -68.20 -18.20
CA LYS A 2 32.93 -67.21 -17.10
C LYS A 2 31.59 -66.46 -17.08
N LYS A 3 30.83 -66.59 -15.99
CA LYS A 3 29.60 -65.82 -15.76
C LYS A 3 30.00 -64.45 -15.20
N ILE A 4 29.83 -63.39 -15.99
CA ILE A 4 29.94 -62.01 -15.53
C ILE A 4 28.59 -61.64 -14.93
N PHE A 5 28.53 -61.49 -13.62
CA PHE A 5 27.37 -60.92 -12.92
C PHE A 5 27.55 -59.40 -12.92
N LEU A 6 26.69 -58.70 -13.66
CA LEU A 6 26.62 -57.24 -13.63
C LEU A 6 25.79 -56.82 -12.41
N PHE A 7 26.44 -56.42 -11.33
CA PHE A 7 25.79 -55.86 -10.15
C PHE A 7 25.49 -54.38 -10.43
N LEU A 8 24.23 -54.06 -10.75
CA LEU A 8 23.78 -52.68 -10.94
C LEU A 8 23.61 -52.02 -9.55
N ILE A 9 24.63 -51.30 -9.09
CA ILE A 9 24.55 -50.49 -7.87
C ILE A 9 23.71 -49.25 -8.19
N ILE A 10 22.45 -49.24 -7.74
CA ILE A 10 21.61 -48.04 -7.72
C ILE A 10 22.11 -47.20 -6.53
N LEU A 11 22.98 -46.24 -6.81
CA LEU A 11 23.39 -45.23 -5.84
C LEU A 11 22.27 -44.19 -5.74
N PRO A 12 21.59 -44.00 -4.60
CA PRO A 12 20.63 -42.92 -4.46
C PRO A 12 21.39 -41.59 -4.53
N LEU A 13 21.23 -40.86 -5.64
CA LEU A 13 21.64 -39.47 -5.74
C LEU A 13 20.71 -38.67 -4.83
N TYR A 14 21.17 -38.37 -3.62
CA TYR A 14 20.50 -37.41 -2.75
C TYR A 14 20.65 -36.02 -3.39
N LEU A 15 19.62 -35.59 -4.11
CA LEU A 15 19.47 -34.21 -4.54
C LEU A 15 19.03 -33.39 -3.32
N PHE A 16 19.97 -32.70 -2.69
CA PHE A 16 19.64 -31.71 -1.67
C PHE A 16 19.11 -30.45 -2.36
N GLY A 17 17.80 -30.21 -2.29
CA GLY A 17 17.21 -28.93 -2.62
C GLY A 17 17.67 -27.86 -1.63
N GLN A 18 17.66 -26.58 -2.05
CA GLN A 18 18.03 -25.48 -1.13
C GLN A 18 17.16 -25.49 0.13
N SER A 19 15.89 -25.89 0.02
CA SER A 19 15.02 -26.28 1.12
C SER A 19 14.46 -27.68 0.83
N GLY A 20 14.30 -28.52 1.85
CA GLY A 20 13.70 -29.85 1.70
C GLY A 20 12.19 -29.81 1.47
N ASP A 21 11.52 -28.77 1.97
CA ASP A 21 10.06 -28.76 2.14
C ASP A 21 9.37 -27.54 1.51
N GLN A 22 10.12 -26.58 0.96
CA GLN A 22 9.55 -25.33 0.44
C GLN A 22 9.92 -25.07 -1.01
N ASN A 23 8.92 -24.60 -1.77
CA ASN A 23 9.13 -24.12 -3.13
C ASN A 23 9.79 -22.74 -3.10
N TYR A 24 10.72 -22.48 -4.02
CA TYR A 24 11.38 -21.18 -4.09
C TYR A 24 11.80 -20.80 -5.51
N ILE A 25 11.93 -19.49 -5.75
CA ILE A 25 12.60 -18.92 -6.92
C ILE A 25 13.85 -18.20 -6.43
N LYS A 26 15.00 -18.53 -7.02
CA LYS A 26 16.27 -17.87 -6.77
C LYS A 26 16.70 -17.10 -8.01
N THR A 27 16.85 -15.79 -7.87
CA THR A 27 17.38 -14.88 -8.90
C THR A 27 18.81 -14.51 -8.53
N SER A 28 19.71 -14.55 -9.51
CA SER A 28 21.13 -14.18 -9.34
C SER A 28 21.52 -13.19 -10.43
N ASP A 29 21.71 -11.93 -10.03
CA ASP A 29 22.05 -10.84 -10.93
C ASP A 29 23.54 -10.54 -10.85
N TYR A 30 24.22 -10.53 -11.99
CA TYR A 30 25.66 -10.29 -12.06
C TYR A 30 25.97 -8.80 -11.98
N LYS A 31 26.82 -8.41 -11.03
CA LYS A 31 27.21 -7.02 -10.77
C LYS A 31 28.31 -6.51 -11.70
N LYS A 32 29.05 -7.41 -12.34
CA LYS A 32 30.21 -7.09 -13.18
C LYS A 32 30.21 -8.00 -14.41
N ALA A 33 30.62 -7.45 -15.55
CA ALA A 33 30.96 -8.25 -16.71
C ALA A 33 32.18 -9.11 -16.38
N SER A 34 32.07 -10.43 -16.54
CA SER A 34 33.19 -11.36 -16.35
C SER A 34 33.37 -12.19 -17.61
N THR A 35 34.64 -12.36 -18.00
CA THR A 35 35.06 -13.30 -19.06
C THR A 35 35.53 -14.63 -18.48
N THR A 36 35.58 -14.76 -17.15
CA THR A 36 35.94 -15.99 -16.43
C THR A 36 34.69 -16.68 -15.89
N THR A 37 34.72 -18.01 -15.83
CA THR A 37 33.62 -18.83 -15.28
C THR A 37 33.61 -18.86 -13.75
N THR A 38 34.64 -18.34 -13.10
CA THR A 38 34.75 -18.27 -11.64
C THR A 38 33.98 -17.07 -11.13
N ILE A 39 32.88 -17.32 -10.42
CA ILE A 39 31.99 -16.30 -9.87
C ILE A 39 32.10 -16.37 -8.36
N ASN A 40 32.38 -15.24 -7.69
CA ASN A 40 32.26 -15.13 -6.25
C ASN A 40 30.85 -14.65 -5.89
N PRO A 41 29.99 -15.51 -5.31
CA PRO A 41 28.61 -15.14 -5.02
C PRO A 41 28.46 -13.94 -4.06
N ALA A 42 29.45 -13.69 -3.20
CA ALA A 42 29.39 -12.61 -2.23
C ALA A 42 29.67 -11.23 -2.85
N THR A 43 30.56 -11.15 -3.84
CA THR A 43 31.00 -9.87 -4.43
C THR A 43 30.45 -9.61 -5.82
N ASP A 44 30.21 -10.67 -6.58
CA ASP A 44 29.94 -10.57 -8.02
C ASP A 44 28.46 -10.76 -8.35
N LEU A 45 27.67 -11.26 -7.38
CA LEU A 45 26.24 -11.49 -7.52
C LEU A 45 25.43 -10.64 -6.53
N THR A 46 24.23 -10.28 -6.95
CA THR A 46 23.09 -9.99 -6.07
C THR A 46 22.18 -11.21 -6.11
N ILE A 47 21.94 -11.84 -4.97
CA ILE A 47 21.10 -13.03 -4.89
C ILE A 47 19.84 -12.70 -4.10
N ASN A 48 18.69 -12.98 -4.70
CA ASN A 48 17.38 -12.85 -4.07
C ASN A 48 16.64 -14.19 -4.15
N ILE A 49 16.04 -14.61 -3.04
CA ILE A 49 15.24 -15.82 -2.96
C ILE A 49 13.84 -15.43 -2.51
N THR A 50 12.83 -15.95 -3.19
CA THR A 50 11.43 -15.88 -2.74
C THR A 50 10.93 -17.30 -2.51
N TYR A 51 10.49 -17.58 -1.30
CA TYR A 51 9.82 -18.84 -0.94
C TYR A 51 8.32 -18.73 -1.16
N PHE A 52 7.69 -19.84 -1.51
CA PHE A 52 6.27 -19.93 -1.84
C PHE A 52 5.60 -21.05 -1.04
N ASP A 53 4.33 -20.84 -0.69
CA ASP A 53 3.49 -21.89 -0.13
C ASP A 53 3.04 -22.91 -1.20
N GLY A 54 2.27 -23.91 -0.78
CA GLY A 54 1.71 -24.94 -1.68
C GLY A 54 0.70 -24.40 -2.72
N LEU A 55 0.24 -23.16 -2.59
CA LEU A 55 -0.65 -22.49 -3.54
C LEU A 55 0.13 -21.53 -4.48
N GLY A 56 1.46 -21.46 -4.34
CA GLY A 56 2.30 -20.58 -5.14
C GLY A 56 2.27 -19.12 -4.69
N ARG A 57 1.80 -18.81 -3.47
CA ARG A 57 1.84 -17.46 -2.90
C ARG A 57 3.18 -17.23 -2.20
N PRO A 58 3.82 -16.06 -2.36
CA PRO A 58 5.10 -15.79 -1.71
C PRO A 58 4.95 -15.69 -0.18
N ILE A 59 5.75 -16.41 0.58
CA ILE A 59 5.68 -16.45 2.06
C ILE A 59 6.89 -15.85 2.76
N GLN A 60 8.01 -15.69 2.04
CA GLN A 60 9.23 -15.11 2.57
C GLN A 60 10.14 -14.63 1.44
N LYS A 61 10.77 -13.48 1.64
CA LYS A 61 11.82 -12.96 0.76
C LYS A 61 13.14 -12.96 1.51
N ILE A 62 14.21 -13.37 0.85
CA ILE A 62 15.57 -13.35 1.37
C ILE A 62 16.48 -12.63 0.39
N ALA A 63 17.06 -11.52 0.83
CA ALA A 63 18.15 -10.82 0.18
C ALA A 63 19.48 -11.34 0.78
N VAL A 64 20.14 -12.22 0.04
CA VAL A 64 21.25 -13.05 0.55
C VAL A 64 22.54 -12.24 0.68
N ALA A 65 23.14 -12.27 1.87
CA ALA A 65 24.35 -11.53 2.21
C ALA A 65 24.30 -10.01 1.93
N GLN A 66 23.09 -9.41 1.95
CA GLN A 66 22.89 -7.99 1.60
C GLN A 66 22.80 -7.07 2.83
N SER A 67 22.97 -7.59 4.05
CA SER A 67 23.07 -6.73 5.25
C SER A 67 24.41 -6.00 5.32
N GLY A 68 24.50 -4.97 6.16
CA GLY A 68 25.77 -4.23 6.38
C GLY A 68 26.93 -5.09 6.91
N THR A 69 26.63 -6.28 7.45
CA THR A 69 27.62 -7.25 7.94
C THR A 69 27.71 -8.49 7.06
N GLY A 70 27.09 -8.50 5.87
CA GLY A 70 27.12 -9.63 4.93
C GLY A 70 26.22 -10.81 5.30
N THR A 71 25.26 -10.61 6.20
CA THR A 71 24.22 -11.60 6.56
C THR A 71 22.97 -11.44 5.70
N ASP A 72 22.07 -12.42 5.75
CA ASP A 72 20.82 -12.38 4.98
C ASP A 72 19.84 -11.37 5.57
N ILE A 73 19.18 -10.59 4.70
CA ILE A 73 18.00 -9.80 5.06
C ILE A 73 16.76 -10.60 4.70
N ILE A 74 15.93 -10.91 5.69
CA ILE A 74 14.74 -11.75 5.56
C ILE A 74 13.50 -10.90 5.81
N THR A 75 12.49 -11.01 4.94
CA THR A 75 11.19 -10.36 5.12
C THR A 75 10.09 -11.41 5.03
N PRO A 76 9.34 -11.67 6.12
CA PRO A 76 8.21 -12.59 6.07
C PRO A 76 7.04 -11.97 5.31
N ILE A 77 6.25 -12.82 4.69
CA ILE A 77 4.95 -12.48 4.12
C ILE A 77 3.94 -13.39 4.80
N VAL A 78 3.06 -12.79 5.60
CA VAL A 78 2.07 -13.51 6.40
C VAL A 78 0.69 -13.19 5.87
N TYR A 79 -0.12 -14.22 5.70
CA TYR A 79 -1.49 -14.12 5.25
C TYR A 79 -2.44 -14.42 6.40
N ASP A 80 -3.58 -13.73 6.42
CA ASP A 80 -4.69 -14.08 7.29
C ASP A 80 -5.39 -15.37 6.84
N ILE A 81 -6.40 -15.81 7.61
CA ILE A 81 -7.19 -17.01 7.30
C ILE A 81 -7.94 -16.94 5.95
N PHE A 82 -8.11 -15.74 5.39
CA PHE A 82 -8.74 -15.51 4.10
C PHE A 82 -7.71 -15.39 2.97
N GLY A 83 -6.42 -15.57 3.26
CA GLY A 83 -5.34 -15.52 2.29
C GLY A 83 -4.91 -14.11 1.89
N ARG A 84 -5.24 -13.09 2.68
CA ARG A 84 -4.91 -11.68 2.45
C ARG A 84 -3.69 -11.28 3.28
N GLN A 85 -2.81 -10.48 2.71
CA GLN A 85 -1.67 -9.91 3.42
C GLN A 85 -2.11 -8.60 4.10
N VAL A 86 -2.50 -8.70 5.37
CA VAL A 86 -2.95 -7.54 6.18
C VAL A 86 -1.80 -6.89 6.95
N SER A 87 -0.66 -7.57 7.09
CA SER A 87 0.52 -7.08 7.81
C SER A 87 1.75 -7.07 6.91
N ASP A 88 2.44 -5.95 6.88
CA ASP A 88 3.68 -5.70 6.14
C ASP A 88 4.82 -5.56 7.15
N TYR A 89 5.58 -6.64 7.36
CA TYR A 89 6.67 -6.68 8.34
C TYR A 89 7.92 -5.96 7.85
N LEU A 90 8.63 -5.35 8.80
CA LEU A 90 9.94 -4.76 8.56
C LEU A 90 10.99 -5.86 8.27
N PRO A 91 11.99 -5.58 7.41
CA PRO A 91 13.05 -6.53 7.11
C PRO A 91 13.93 -6.83 8.32
N TYR A 92 14.39 -8.07 8.43
CA TYR A 92 15.25 -8.53 9.52
C TYR A 92 16.60 -9.00 9.01
N ALA A 93 17.67 -8.44 9.58
CA ALA A 93 19.02 -8.94 9.33
C ALA A 93 19.25 -10.16 10.23
N SER A 94 19.39 -11.32 9.60
CA SER A 94 19.71 -12.58 10.28
C SER A 94 21.15 -12.59 10.81
N SER A 95 21.47 -13.58 11.64
CA SER A 95 22.80 -13.76 12.23
C SER A 95 23.81 -14.45 11.29
N GLY A 96 23.40 -14.85 10.08
CA GLY A 96 24.28 -15.57 9.15
C GLY A 96 23.79 -15.53 7.70
N THR A 97 24.43 -16.34 6.85
CA THR A 97 24.12 -16.44 5.42
C THR A 97 23.63 -17.85 5.13
N THR A 98 22.42 -18.18 5.60
CA THR A 98 21.89 -19.54 5.52
C THR A 98 21.15 -19.79 4.20
N MET A 99 20.56 -18.74 3.62
CA MET A 99 19.65 -18.80 2.47
C MET A 99 18.42 -19.70 2.69
N GLN A 100 18.24 -20.22 3.90
CA GLN A 100 17.21 -21.20 4.23
C GLN A 100 15.89 -20.51 4.55
N TYR A 101 14.79 -21.20 4.26
CA TYR A 101 13.49 -20.79 4.77
C TYR A 101 13.49 -20.84 6.30
N VAL A 102 13.00 -19.76 6.92
CA VAL A 102 12.74 -19.71 8.37
C VAL A 102 11.23 -19.69 8.58
N ASP A 103 10.71 -20.57 9.43
CA ASP A 103 9.28 -20.59 9.72
C ASP A 103 8.79 -19.22 10.25
N ASN A 104 7.68 -18.75 9.68
CA ASN A 104 7.17 -17.40 9.99
C ASN A 104 6.82 -17.21 11.47
N SER A 105 6.39 -18.27 12.19
CA SER A 105 6.08 -18.17 13.63
C SER A 105 7.32 -17.85 14.46
N THR A 106 8.48 -18.39 14.06
CA THR A 106 9.78 -18.13 14.71
C THR A 106 10.36 -16.80 14.24
N LEU A 107 10.23 -16.51 12.95
CA LEU A 107 10.78 -15.30 12.34
C LEU A 107 10.11 -14.04 12.91
N VAL A 108 8.79 -14.00 13.04
CA VAL A 108 8.08 -12.84 13.60
C VAL A 108 8.55 -12.50 15.02
N GLY A 109 8.76 -13.52 15.87
CA GLY A 109 9.33 -13.31 17.21
C GLY A 109 10.77 -12.79 17.19
N SER A 110 11.58 -13.26 16.23
CA SER A 110 12.96 -12.80 16.01
C SER A 110 13.00 -11.33 15.54
N ILE A 111 12.09 -10.93 14.64
CA ILE A 111 11.94 -9.55 14.19
C ILE A 111 11.57 -8.64 15.36
N GLY A 112 10.57 -9.03 16.16
CA GLY A 112 10.17 -8.26 17.35
C GLY A 112 11.33 -8.05 18.30
N THR A 113 12.07 -9.11 18.63
CA THR A 113 13.25 -9.02 19.50
C THR A 113 14.34 -8.12 18.90
N PHE A 114 14.61 -8.24 17.60
CA PHE A 114 15.61 -7.44 16.91
C PHE A 114 15.28 -5.94 16.97
N TYR A 115 14.05 -5.57 16.62
CA TYR A 115 13.63 -4.17 16.63
C TYR A 115 13.48 -3.64 18.06
N THR A 116 12.99 -4.43 19.02
CA THR A 116 12.94 -4.05 20.44
C THR A 116 14.34 -3.79 21.00
N ASN A 117 15.32 -4.63 20.69
CA ASN A 117 16.70 -4.42 21.16
C ASN A 117 17.33 -3.16 20.55
N LYS A 118 16.96 -2.83 19.30
CA LYS A 118 17.54 -1.70 18.57
C LYS A 118 16.89 -0.35 18.90
N PHE A 119 15.58 -0.34 19.14
CA PHE A 119 14.80 0.89 19.28
C PHE A 119 13.99 0.98 20.58
N GLY A 120 14.07 -0.04 21.45
CA GLY A 120 13.26 -0.15 22.66
C GLY A 120 11.88 -0.75 22.41
N THR A 121 11.16 -1.07 23.49
CA THR A 121 9.85 -1.74 23.42
C THR A 121 8.80 -0.92 22.67
N ALA A 122 8.74 0.38 22.92
CA ALA A 122 7.72 1.27 22.33
C ALA A 122 7.74 1.25 20.79
N GLU A 123 8.93 1.27 20.19
CA GLU A 123 9.07 1.29 18.73
C GLU A 123 9.22 -0.12 18.13
N GLY A 124 9.81 -1.05 18.89
CA GLY A 124 10.23 -2.33 18.36
C GLY A 124 9.28 -3.50 18.56
N GLN A 125 8.29 -3.39 19.45
CA GLN A 125 7.34 -4.47 19.72
C GLN A 125 6.44 -4.80 18.53
N TYR A 126 6.13 -3.80 17.70
CA TYR A 126 5.27 -3.93 16.53
C TYR A 126 6.03 -3.54 15.25
N PRO A 127 6.96 -4.37 14.77
CA PRO A 127 7.81 -4.07 13.62
C PRO A 127 7.08 -4.36 12.30
N PHE A 128 5.85 -3.89 12.15
CA PHE A 128 5.03 -4.09 10.98
C PHE A 128 4.02 -2.96 10.80
N ALA A 129 3.64 -2.68 9.55
CA ALA A 129 2.44 -1.91 9.25
C ALA A 129 1.25 -2.89 9.13
N GLU A 130 0.07 -2.47 9.57
CA GLU A 130 -1.14 -3.30 9.52
C GLU A 130 -2.28 -2.57 8.84
N LYS A 131 -3.13 -3.30 8.13
CA LYS A 131 -4.36 -2.81 7.53
C LYS A 131 -5.54 -3.55 8.11
N ARG A 132 -6.53 -2.82 8.62
CA ARG A 132 -7.84 -3.38 8.94
C ARG A 132 -8.76 -3.15 7.76
N LEU A 133 -9.31 -4.25 7.25
CA LEU A 133 -10.18 -4.24 6.08
C LEU A 133 -11.64 -4.34 6.50
N GLU A 134 -12.52 -3.80 5.67
CA GLU A 134 -13.95 -4.02 5.74
C GLU A 134 -14.27 -5.51 5.55
N TYR A 135 -15.26 -6.01 6.30
CA TYR A 135 -15.80 -7.36 6.13
C TYR A 135 -16.72 -7.44 4.90
N SER A 136 -16.19 -7.09 3.74
CA SER A 136 -16.85 -7.17 2.44
C SER A 136 -15.99 -7.95 1.45
N PRO A 137 -16.59 -8.53 0.39
CA PRO A 137 -15.81 -9.18 -0.68
C PRO A 137 -14.81 -8.23 -1.35
N ILE A 138 -15.08 -6.92 -1.31
CA ILE A 138 -14.22 -5.88 -1.88
C ILE A 138 -13.05 -5.56 -0.94
N GLY A 139 -13.22 -5.75 0.38
CA GLY A 139 -12.14 -5.64 1.36
C GLY A 139 -11.49 -4.26 1.40
N ARG A 140 -12.28 -3.18 1.36
CA ARG A 140 -11.75 -1.82 1.42
C ARG A 140 -11.02 -1.56 2.74
N THR A 141 -9.92 -0.81 2.70
CA THR A 141 -9.17 -0.46 3.92
C THR A 141 -9.99 0.48 4.79
N LEU A 142 -10.26 0.11 6.03
CA LEU A 142 -10.90 0.99 7.02
C LEU A 142 -9.88 1.74 7.86
N GLU A 143 -8.69 1.16 8.01
CA GLU A 143 -7.65 1.70 8.87
C GLU A 143 -6.29 1.16 8.45
N GLN A 144 -5.27 1.99 8.57
CA GLN A 144 -3.90 1.65 8.24
C GLN A 144 -2.96 2.19 9.33
N GLY A 145 -2.29 1.26 9.98
CA GLY A 145 -1.22 1.53 10.92
C GLY A 145 0.16 1.56 10.28
N ALA A 146 1.15 1.83 11.12
CA ALA A 146 2.56 1.83 10.81
C ALA A 146 3.33 1.05 11.91
N PRO A 147 4.63 0.81 11.76
CA PRO A 147 5.42 0.18 12.82
C PRO A 147 5.48 1.04 14.08
N GLY A 148 5.39 0.40 15.25
CA GLY A 148 5.48 1.03 16.57
C GLY A 148 4.16 0.99 17.36
N THR A 149 4.25 1.09 18.69
CA THR A 149 3.12 0.85 19.62
C THR A 149 1.96 1.81 19.44
N VAL A 150 2.24 3.09 19.17
CA VAL A 150 1.20 4.12 18.96
C VAL A 150 0.55 4.06 17.57
N TRP A 151 1.12 3.23 16.67
CA TRP A 151 0.72 3.09 15.28
C TRP A 151 0.02 1.75 14.99
N VAL A 152 -0.16 0.93 16.03
CA VAL A 152 -0.93 -0.32 15.95
C VAL A 152 -2.40 0.00 15.73
N VAL A 153 -3.04 -0.78 14.87
CA VAL A 153 -4.48 -0.68 14.62
C VAL A 153 -5.25 -1.17 15.86
N LEU A 154 -6.03 -0.28 16.48
CA LEU A 154 -6.89 -0.61 17.62
C LEU A 154 -8.37 -0.53 17.20
N PRO A 155 -9.01 -1.66 16.81
CA PRO A 155 -10.35 -1.63 16.21
C PRO A 155 -11.47 -1.07 17.10
N THR A 156 -11.22 -0.95 18.40
CA THR A 156 -12.21 -0.53 19.42
C THR A 156 -11.82 0.75 20.15
N SER A 157 -10.75 1.45 19.74
CA SER A 157 -10.27 2.67 20.39
C SER A 157 -9.60 3.61 19.39
N ASP A 158 -9.90 4.90 19.44
CA ASP A 158 -9.25 5.93 18.62
C ASP A 158 -8.08 6.61 19.37
N THR A 159 -7.38 5.87 20.25
CA THR A 159 -6.21 6.36 21.00
C THR A 159 -4.88 6.14 20.26
N ASP A 160 -4.93 5.48 19.11
CA ASP A 160 -3.80 5.28 18.22
C ASP A 160 -3.68 6.44 17.22
N HIS A 161 -2.56 6.46 16.49
CA HIS A 161 -2.26 7.47 15.48
C HIS A 161 -2.47 6.92 14.06
N THR A 162 -3.26 5.85 13.91
CA THR A 162 -3.46 5.23 12.59
C THR A 162 -4.28 6.12 11.66
N MET A 163 -3.97 6.03 10.36
CA MET A 163 -4.85 6.62 9.36
C MET A 163 -6.16 5.83 9.29
N LYS A 164 -7.28 6.53 9.17
CA LYS A 164 -8.61 5.91 9.12
C LYS A 164 -9.37 6.36 7.89
N PHE A 165 -10.16 5.46 7.32
CA PHE A 165 -10.86 5.66 6.07
C PHE A 165 -12.36 5.43 6.25
N GLY A 166 -13.17 6.38 5.75
CA GLY A 166 -14.61 6.31 5.69
C GLY A 166 -15.09 6.28 4.23
N TYR A 167 -16.12 5.51 3.97
CA TYR A 167 -16.74 5.40 2.64
C TYR A 167 -18.23 5.65 2.74
N GLU A 168 -18.65 6.81 2.29
CA GLU A 168 -19.98 7.37 2.50
C GLU A 168 -20.54 7.91 1.18
N LEU A 169 -21.75 8.48 1.26
CA LEU A 169 -22.32 9.29 0.18
C LEU A 169 -22.44 10.74 0.63
N ASN A 170 -22.52 11.67 -0.32
CA ASN A 170 -22.63 13.09 0.01
C ASN A 170 -23.94 13.44 0.73
N SER A 171 -23.84 14.39 1.66
CA SER A 171 -24.98 14.99 2.34
C SER A 171 -25.65 16.06 1.48
N GLY A 172 -26.98 16.16 1.60
CA GLY A 172 -27.77 17.24 0.99
C GLY A 172 -27.99 18.45 1.91
N THR A 173 -27.44 18.44 3.13
CA THR A 173 -27.72 19.44 4.17
C THR A 173 -26.45 19.93 4.86
N GLY A 174 -26.52 21.12 5.47
CA GLY A 174 -25.44 21.65 6.30
C GLY A 174 -24.20 22.10 5.52
N VAL A 175 -23.06 22.11 6.21
CA VAL A 175 -21.74 22.53 5.69
C VAL A 175 -21.13 21.50 4.75
N GLU A 176 -21.66 20.28 4.72
CA GLU A 176 -21.12 19.18 3.93
C GLU A 176 -21.62 19.18 2.47
N ARG A 177 -22.56 20.07 2.13
CA ARG A 177 -23.08 20.18 0.76
C ARG A 177 -21.97 20.45 -0.24
N VAL A 178 -22.13 19.87 -1.43
CA VAL A 178 -21.19 20.01 -2.55
C VAL A 178 -21.82 20.90 -3.60
N LYS A 179 -21.15 21.99 -3.98
CA LYS A 179 -21.64 22.88 -5.05
C LYS A 179 -21.65 22.13 -6.39
N LEU A 180 -22.73 22.31 -7.15
CA LEU A 180 -22.89 21.73 -8.48
C LEU A 180 -22.24 22.65 -9.52
N PHE A 181 -20.91 22.63 -9.62
CA PHE A 181 -20.20 23.31 -10.70
C PHE A 181 -20.12 22.41 -11.94
N ARG A 182 -20.29 23.00 -13.12
CA ARG A 182 -20.12 22.33 -14.42
C ARG A 182 -19.45 23.31 -15.38
N ALA A 183 -18.76 22.81 -16.39
CA ALA A 183 -18.30 23.63 -17.51
C ALA A 183 -19.12 23.31 -18.75
N THR A 184 -19.24 24.29 -19.64
CA THR A 184 -19.79 24.10 -20.98
C THR A 184 -18.77 24.60 -21.99
N ALA A 185 -18.30 23.68 -22.84
CA ALA A 185 -17.45 23.97 -23.97
C ALA A 185 -18.31 24.37 -25.18
N ALA A 186 -18.17 25.60 -25.67
CA ALA A 186 -18.89 26.06 -26.86
C ALA A 186 -17.91 26.48 -27.96
N TRP A 187 -18.19 26.08 -29.21
CA TRP A 187 -17.38 26.50 -30.36
C TRP A 187 -17.53 28.00 -30.60
N ASN A 188 -16.43 28.74 -30.56
CA ASN A 188 -16.39 30.14 -30.92
C ASN A 188 -15.98 30.27 -32.39
N THR A 189 -16.92 30.64 -33.25
CA THR A 189 -16.68 30.77 -34.70
C THR A 189 -15.74 31.91 -35.06
N THR A 190 -15.59 32.91 -34.20
CA THR A 190 -14.70 34.05 -34.47
C THR A 190 -13.25 33.72 -34.18
N ASN A 191 -12.99 32.98 -33.10
CA ASN A 191 -11.65 32.62 -32.67
C ASN A 191 -11.24 31.20 -33.10
N GLU A 192 -12.15 30.45 -33.73
CA GLU A 192 -11.97 29.06 -34.18
C GLU A 192 -11.46 28.12 -33.07
N VAL A 193 -11.93 28.35 -31.84
CA VAL A 193 -11.56 27.56 -30.65
C VAL A 193 -12.78 27.30 -29.78
N TYR A 194 -12.75 26.21 -29.01
CA TYR A 194 -13.73 26.00 -27.94
C TYR A 194 -13.46 26.97 -26.79
N THR A 195 -14.52 27.58 -26.27
CA THR A 195 -14.49 28.45 -25.09
C THR A 195 -15.24 27.77 -23.96
N GLU A 196 -14.57 27.61 -22.82
CA GLU A 196 -15.16 27.05 -21.61
C GLU A 196 -15.90 28.13 -20.80
N THR A 197 -17.12 27.82 -20.37
CA THR A 197 -17.90 28.70 -19.48
C THR A 197 -18.28 27.95 -18.21
N LEU A 198 -18.00 28.56 -17.05
CA LEU A 198 -18.40 28.01 -15.75
C LEU A 198 -19.90 28.20 -15.53
N VAL A 199 -20.61 27.10 -15.33
CA VAL A 199 -22.02 27.06 -14.93
C VAL A 199 -22.12 27.04 -13.41
N ASN A 200 -23.09 27.76 -12.86
CA ASN A 200 -23.29 27.96 -11.42
C ASN A 200 -22.10 28.68 -10.75
N ALA A 201 -21.50 29.68 -11.43
CA ALA A 201 -20.38 30.46 -10.90
C ALA A 201 -20.67 31.11 -9.53
N ALA A 202 -21.93 31.47 -9.26
CA ALA A 202 -22.38 31.98 -7.96
C ALA A 202 -22.39 30.92 -6.83
N GLY A 203 -22.28 29.63 -7.17
CA GLY A 203 -22.17 28.54 -6.20
C GLY A 203 -23.41 28.33 -5.32
N THR A 204 -24.60 28.67 -5.83
CA THR A 204 -25.88 28.62 -5.08
C THR A 204 -26.63 27.30 -5.27
N THR A 205 -26.29 26.53 -6.31
CA THR A 205 -26.86 25.20 -6.57
C THR A 205 -25.92 24.11 -6.05
N TYR A 206 -26.49 23.04 -5.48
CA TYR A 206 -25.77 21.95 -4.85
C TYR A 206 -26.21 20.59 -5.40
N TYR A 207 -25.34 19.58 -5.28
CA TYR A 207 -25.73 18.19 -5.52
C TYR A 207 -26.76 17.74 -4.47
N PRO A 208 -27.83 17.02 -4.88
CA PRO A 208 -28.72 16.34 -3.95
C PRO A 208 -27.97 15.30 -3.11
N ALA A 209 -28.54 14.91 -1.97
CA ALA A 209 -27.98 13.83 -1.15
C ALA A 209 -27.85 12.53 -1.95
N ASN A 210 -26.85 11.71 -1.60
CA ASN A 210 -26.66 10.37 -2.13
C ASN A 210 -26.37 10.28 -3.64
N GLN A 211 -25.81 11.33 -4.24
CA GLN A 211 -25.46 11.37 -5.67
C GLN A 211 -23.96 11.16 -5.93
N LEU A 212 -23.11 11.44 -4.95
CA LEU A 212 -21.66 11.37 -5.05
C LEU A 212 -21.11 10.38 -4.04
N TYR A 213 -20.08 9.65 -4.43
CA TYR A 213 -19.25 8.89 -3.50
C TYR A 213 -18.38 9.84 -2.70
N LYS A 214 -18.38 9.69 -1.38
CA LYS A 214 -17.58 10.47 -0.44
C LYS A 214 -16.58 9.55 0.25
N ASN A 215 -15.29 9.78 0.00
CA ASN A 215 -14.22 9.09 0.71
C ASN A 215 -13.64 10.03 1.75
N VAL A 216 -13.60 9.60 3.01
CA VAL A 216 -13.05 10.36 4.13
C VAL A 216 -11.71 9.73 4.51
N THR A 217 -10.67 10.53 4.60
CA THR A 217 -9.38 10.16 5.18
C THR A 217 -9.16 10.99 6.43
N LYS A 218 -8.94 10.32 7.56
CA LYS A 218 -8.45 10.93 8.80
C LYS A 218 -6.95 10.68 8.85
N ASP A 219 -6.18 11.75 8.97
CA ASP A 219 -4.72 11.65 9.05
C ASP A 219 -4.26 11.19 10.44
N GLU A 220 -2.95 10.99 10.56
CA GLU A 220 -2.27 10.51 11.77
C GLU A 220 -2.39 11.46 12.98
N ASN A 221 -2.79 12.72 12.75
CA ASN A 221 -2.96 13.73 13.80
C ASN A 221 -4.45 13.96 14.14
N TRP A 222 -5.37 13.24 13.51
CA TRP A 222 -6.79 13.33 13.80
C TRP A 222 -7.08 12.82 15.21
N VAL A 223 -7.74 13.65 16.02
CA VAL A 223 -8.15 13.27 17.39
C VAL A 223 -9.66 13.13 17.49
N SER A 224 -10.41 14.13 17.00
CA SER A 224 -11.87 14.13 17.02
C SER A 224 -12.44 15.14 16.04
N GLY A 225 -13.73 15.02 15.72
CA GLY A 225 -14.41 15.96 14.85
C GLY A 225 -13.93 15.91 13.41
N LYS A 226 -13.86 17.07 12.75
CA LYS A 226 -13.50 17.19 11.33
C LYS A 226 -12.07 17.64 11.10
N ASP A 227 -11.41 18.30 12.05
CA ASP A 227 -10.04 18.79 11.84
C ASP A 227 -9.07 17.63 11.66
N GLY A 228 -8.17 17.73 10.68
CA GLY A 228 -7.30 16.61 10.28
C GLY A 228 -8.00 15.58 9.38
N THR A 229 -9.15 15.95 8.78
CA THR A 229 -9.82 15.11 7.78
C THR A 229 -9.76 15.71 6.38
N THR A 230 -9.67 14.82 5.40
CA THR A 230 -9.82 15.12 3.97
C THR A 230 -11.00 14.33 3.42
N GLU A 231 -11.90 14.99 2.71
CA GLU A 231 -13.05 14.40 2.04
C GLU A 231 -12.91 14.56 0.52
N ASP A 232 -12.89 13.44 -0.20
CA ASP A 232 -12.89 13.39 -1.66
C ASP A 232 -14.27 12.98 -2.17
N TYR A 233 -14.88 13.83 -2.99
CA TYR A 233 -16.21 13.60 -3.58
C TYR A 233 -16.08 13.25 -5.06
N LYS A 234 -16.62 12.10 -5.47
CA LYS A 234 -16.56 11.60 -6.85
C LYS A 234 -17.94 11.33 -7.43
N ASN A 235 -18.10 11.56 -8.73
CA ASN A 235 -19.31 11.14 -9.46
C ASN A 235 -19.26 9.64 -9.81
N GLN A 236 -20.30 9.13 -10.46
CA GLN A 236 -20.42 7.74 -10.88
C GLN A 236 -19.38 7.33 -11.96
N GLU A 237 -18.80 8.30 -12.66
CA GLU A 237 -17.74 8.10 -13.65
C GLU A 237 -16.34 8.07 -13.02
N GLY A 238 -16.23 8.30 -11.71
CA GLY A 238 -14.97 8.28 -10.96
C GLY A 238 -14.19 9.60 -10.99
N GLN A 239 -14.73 10.65 -11.60
CA GLN A 239 -14.14 11.99 -11.61
C GLN A 239 -14.23 12.62 -10.22
N LEU A 240 -13.13 13.19 -9.73
CA LEU A 240 -13.07 13.94 -8.47
C LEU A 240 -13.70 15.30 -8.70
N LEU A 241 -14.76 15.65 -7.97
CA LEU A 241 -15.47 16.93 -8.12
C LEU A 241 -15.11 17.95 -7.04
N LEU A 242 -14.84 17.46 -5.83
CA LEU A 242 -14.44 18.29 -4.69
C LEU A 242 -13.44 17.50 -3.84
N LYS A 243 -12.33 18.14 -3.51
CA LYS A 243 -11.47 17.78 -2.38
C LYS A 243 -11.64 18.81 -1.29
N ARG A 244 -12.11 18.40 -0.12
CA ARG A 244 -12.32 19.26 1.05
C ARG A 244 -11.38 18.85 2.16
N LYS A 245 -10.51 19.76 2.61
CA LYS A 245 -9.67 19.56 3.80
C LYS A 245 -10.25 20.37 4.95
N PHE A 246 -10.32 19.80 6.14
CA PHE A 246 -10.72 20.51 7.35
C PHE A 246 -9.50 20.85 8.19
N GLU A 247 -9.34 22.14 8.50
CA GLU A 247 -8.22 22.66 9.27
C GLU A 247 -8.70 23.81 10.16
N SER A 248 -8.43 23.71 11.46
CA SER A 248 -8.84 24.71 12.46
C SER A 248 -10.33 25.10 12.38
N GLY A 249 -11.21 24.10 12.27
CA GLY A 249 -12.66 24.24 12.15
C GLY A 249 -13.16 24.76 10.80
N THR A 250 -12.27 24.95 9.82
CA THR A 250 -12.61 25.54 8.51
C THR A 250 -12.54 24.49 7.40
N ALA A 251 -13.55 24.46 6.53
CA ALA A 251 -13.53 23.67 5.31
C ALA A 251 -12.80 24.41 4.17
N LEU A 252 -11.75 23.80 3.66
CA LEU A 252 -10.94 24.28 2.53
C LEU A 252 -11.30 23.46 1.29
N ASP A 253 -12.13 24.03 0.43
CA ASP A 253 -12.69 23.36 -0.74
C ASP A 253 -11.87 23.62 -2.01
N THR A 254 -11.41 22.56 -2.67
CA THR A 254 -10.91 22.62 -4.05
C THR A 254 -11.87 21.90 -4.98
N TYR A 255 -12.52 22.64 -5.86
CA TYR A 255 -13.43 22.06 -6.85
C TYR A 255 -12.71 21.77 -8.16
N TYR A 256 -13.10 20.67 -8.78
CA TYR A 256 -12.63 20.21 -10.08
C TYR A 256 -13.84 20.15 -11.00
N VAL A 257 -13.85 20.98 -12.03
CA VAL A 257 -15.02 21.22 -12.86
C VAL A 257 -14.76 20.66 -14.25
N TYR A 258 -15.66 19.78 -14.69
CA TYR A 258 -15.56 19.10 -15.98
C TYR A 258 -16.56 19.67 -16.98
N ASP A 259 -16.18 19.67 -18.26
CA ASP A 259 -17.05 20.01 -19.37
C ASP A 259 -18.01 18.84 -19.73
N GLN A 260 -18.90 19.05 -20.71
CA GLN A 260 -19.82 18.02 -21.17
C GLN A 260 -19.15 16.83 -21.88
N PHE A 261 -17.84 16.91 -22.17
CA PHE A 261 -17.05 15.86 -22.82
C PHE A 261 -16.18 15.09 -21.81
N GLY A 262 -16.19 15.48 -20.53
CA GLY A 262 -15.43 14.85 -19.46
C GLY A 262 -14.00 15.40 -19.31
N ASN A 263 -13.66 16.51 -19.96
CA ASN A 263 -12.37 17.17 -19.79
C ASN A 263 -12.38 18.05 -18.54
N LEU A 264 -11.28 18.08 -17.80
CA LEU A 264 -11.12 19.00 -16.67
C LEU A 264 -10.92 20.43 -17.21
N ALA A 265 -11.93 21.28 -17.05
CA ALA A 265 -11.94 22.65 -17.56
C ALA A 265 -11.44 23.66 -16.51
N PHE A 266 -11.80 23.49 -15.23
CA PHE A 266 -11.40 24.40 -14.17
C PHE A 266 -10.99 23.67 -12.88
N VAL A 267 -10.06 24.28 -12.15
CA VAL A 267 -9.76 23.94 -10.76
C VAL A 267 -9.95 25.20 -9.92
N LEU A 268 -10.93 25.17 -9.02
CA LEU A 268 -11.29 26.33 -8.18
C LEU A 268 -10.70 26.12 -6.77
N PRO A 269 -9.63 26.84 -6.40
CA PRO A 269 -9.01 26.71 -5.08
C PRO A 269 -9.90 27.32 -3.98
N PRO A 270 -9.61 27.05 -2.69
CA PRO A 270 -10.45 27.50 -1.57
C PRO A 270 -10.79 28.98 -1.59
N MET A 271 -9.80 29.84 -1.87
CA MET A 271 -9.98 31.30 -1.91
C MET A 271 -10.86 31.78 -3.07
N ALA A 272 -10.97 31.02 -4.17
CA ALA A 272 -11.77 31.38 -5.34
C ALA A 272 -13.26 31.05 -5.15
N THR A 273 -13.64 30.32 -4.10
CA THR A 273 -15.05 29.91 -3.89
C THR A 273 -15.94 31.00 -3.29
N GLY A 274 -15.37 32.16 -2.91
CA GLY A 274 -16.08 33.37 -2.55
C GLY A 274 -16.19 34.30 -3.77
N SER A 275 -17.31 34.22 -4.48
CA SER A 275 -17.65 35.06 -5.65
C SER A 275 -16.55 35.17 -6.71
N ILE A 276 -16.60 34.28 -7.69
CA ILE A 276 -15.85 34.44 -8.95
C ILE A 276 -16.63 35.48 -9.77
N SER A 277 -16.24 36.76 -9.65
CA SER A 277 -16.74 37.86 -10.48
C SER A 277 -16.02 37.92 -11.82
#